data_AF-A0A532DNE4-F1
#
_entry.id   AF-A0A532DNE4-F1
#
_cell.length_a   1.000
_cell.length_b   1.000
_cell.length_c   1.000
_cell.angle_alpha   90.00
_cell.angle_beta   90.00
_cell.angle_gamma   90.00
#
_symmetry.space_group_name_H-M   'P 1'
#
loop_
_entity.id
_entity.type
_entity.pdbx_description
1 polymer ?
#
loop_
_entity_poly.entity_id
_entity_poly.type
_entity_poly.pdbx_seq_one_letter_code
_entity_poly.pdbx_strand_id
1 'polypeptide(L)'
;MQVCPACSRSQPEINRFCIQCGRRLADRSDSRPATQRSHTSAPDQLNLAVLYGMVVVLILAVLFPPWETPPTQTPEFLGMYFILSPPTPDAVVSRMLLTIELVTIAIAGMYGAFLFRTK
;
A
#
# COMPACT_ATOMS: atom_id res chain seq x y z
N MET A 1 -20.46 37.46 -22.52
CA MET A 1 -20.24 36.23 -23.32
C MET A 1 -18.76 35.89 -23.30
N GLN A 2 -18.40 34.61 -23.27
CA GLN A 2 -17.00 34.15 -23.28
C GLN A 2 -16.69 33.34 -24.54
N VAL A 3 -15.43 33.34 -24.99
CA VAL A 3 -14.99 32.62 -26.21
C VAL A 3 -14.18 31.40 -25.80
N CYS A 4 -14.47 30.25 -26.39
CA CYS A 4 -13.70 29.03 -26.14
C CYS A 4 -12.28 29.15 -26.73
N PRO A 5 -11.20 28.91 -25.96
CA PRO A 5 -9.83 29.02 -26.46
C PRO A 5 -9.43 27.91 -27.44
N ALA A 6 -10.24 26.85 -27.60
CA ALA A 6 -9.92 25.72 -28.47
C ALA A 6 -10.60 25.78 -29.83
N CYS A 7 -11.87 26.18 -29.87
CA CYS A 7 -12.68 26.17 -31.09
C CYS A 7 -13.24 27.55 -31.45
N SER A 8 -12.86 28.59 -30.71
CA SER A 8 -13.19 30.00 -31.01
C SER A 8 -14.68 30.36 -31.04
N ARG A 9 -15.56 29.44 -30.63
CA ARG A 9 -17.01 29.67 -30.52
C ARG A 9 -17.33 30.53 -29.30
N SER A 10 -18.25 31.47 -29.47
CA SER A 10 -18.86 32.21 -28.37
C SER A 10 -19.79 31.29 -27.57
N GLN A 11 -19.77 31.47 -26.26
CA GLN A 11 -20.58 30.72 -25.30
C GLN A 11 -21.16 31.70 -24.26
N PRO A 12 -22.34 31.39 -23.71
CA PRO A 12 -22.86 32.12 -22.56
C PRO A 12 -21.92 31.94 -21.36
N GLU A 13 -21.83 32.96 -20.52
CA GLU A 13 -20.90 32.98 -19.36
C GLU A 13 -21.26 31.93 -18.29
N ILE A 14 -22.49 31.42 -18.30
CA ILE A 14 -22.92 30.35 -17.40
C ILE A 14 -22.29 28.99 -17.74
N ASN A 15 -21.82 28.80 -18.98
CA ASN A 15 -21.31 27.51 -19.42
C ASN A 15 -19.92 27.26 -18.86
N ARG A 16 -19.79 26.23 -18.02
CA ARG A 16 -18.50 25.78 -17.47
C ARG A 16 -17.65 24.99 -18.47
N PHE A 17 -18.30 24.46 -19.52
CA PHE A 17 -17.70 23.69 -20.60
C PHE A 17 -18.23 24.16 -21.96
N CYS A 18 -17.43 24.04 -23.01
CA CYS A 18 -17.86 24.33 -24.36
C CYS A 18 -18.77 23.23 -24.90
N ILE A 19 -19.99 23.58 -25.32
CA ILE A 19 -20.97 22.62 -25.87
C ILE A 19 -20.57 22.01 -27.23
N GLN A 20 -19.52 22.51 -27.88
CA GLN A 20 -19.07 22.04 -29.19
C GLN A 20 -17.83 21.13 -29.12
N CYS A 21 -16.85 21.46 -28.28
CA CYS A 21 -15.59 20.70 -28.18
C CYS A 21 -15.38 20.02 -26.82
N GLY A 22 -16.29 20.21 -25.85
CA GLY A 22 -16.22 19.63 -24.51
C GLY A 22 -15.16 20.27 -23.59
N ARG A 23 -14.33 21.20 -24.08
CA ARG A 23 -13.25 21.80 -23.28
C ARG A 23 -13.79 22.72 -22.20
N ARG A 24 -13.21 22.66 -21.00
CA ARG A 24 -13.56 23.53 -19.87
C ARG A 24 -13.24 24.99 -20.19
N LEU A 25 -14.20 25.88 -19.94
CA LEU A 25 -14.01 27.33 -20.06
C LEU A 25 -13.49 27.82 -18.71
N ALA A 26 -12.41 28.61 -18.71
CA ALA A 26 -11.82 29.10 -17.47
C ALA A 26 -12.73 30.16 -16.86
N ASP A 27 -13.12 29.97 -15.60
CA ASP A 27 -13.81 31.01 -14.83
C ASP A 27 -12.86 32.23 -14.76
N ARG A 28 -13.33 33.39 -15.26
CA ARG A 28 -12.53 34.63 -15.40
C ARG A 28 -11.92 35.17 -14.09
N SER A 29 -12.17 34.52 -12.96
CA SER A 29 -11.68 34.88 -11.63
C SER A 29 -10.31 34.28 -11.25
N ASP A 30 -9.74 33.33 -11.99
CA ASP A 30 -8.45 32.73 -11.63
C ASP A 30 -7.33 33.07 -12.62
N SER A 31 -6.82 34.29 -12.50
CA SER A 31 -5.46 34.61 -12.94
C SER A 31 -4.47 34.11 -11.90
N ARG A 32 -4.22 32.80 -11.84
CA ARG A 32 -3.06 32.25 -11.15
C ARG A 32 -2.42 31.17 -12.01
N PRO A 33 -1.10 31.24 -12.28
CA PRO A 33 -0.44 30.33 -13.21
C PRO A 33 -0.59 28.90 -12.72
N ALA A 34 -1.03 28.05 -13.65
CA ALA A 34 -1.16 26.62 -13.49
C ALA A 34 0.21 25.99 -13.22
N THR A 35 0.61 25.94 -11.95
CA THR A 35 1.51 24.88 -11.49
C THR A 35 0.62 23.72 -11.07
N GLN A 36 0.26 22.89 -12.05
CA GLN A 36 -0.34 21.58 -11.82
C GLN A 36 0.64 20.74 -10.98
N ARG A 37 0.36 20.66 -9.68
CA ARG A 37 0.43 19.41 -8.94
C ARG A 37 -0.89 19.27 -8.22
N SER A 38 -1.86 18.72 -8.94
CA SER A 38 -2.99 18.04 -8.35
C SER A 38 -2.44 16.83 -7.57
N HIS A 39 -1.89 17.07 -6.38
CA HIS A 39 -2.13 16.15 -5.29
C HIS A 39 -3.62 16.31 -4.97
N THR A 40 -4.44 15.59 -5.73
CA THR A 40 -5.71 15.14 -5.18
C THR A 40 -5.31 14.35 -3.95
N SER A 41 -5.43 14.98 -2.78
CA SER A 41 -5.30 14.32 -1.49
C SER A 41 -6.33 13.21 -1.49
N ALA A 42 -5.89 12.00 -1.86
CA ALA A 42 -6.66 10.80 -1.66
C ALA A 42 -7.00 10.73 -0.16
N PRO A 43 -8.19 10.26 0.21
CA PRO A 43 -8.60 10.20 1.60
C PRO A 43 -7.60 9.33 2.35
N ASP A 44 -6.87 9.90 3.30
CA ASP A 44 -6.23 9.21 4.43
C ASP A 44 -5.47 7.92 4.01
N GLN A 45 -4.50 8.04 3.09
CA GLN A 45 -3.71 6.91 2.63
C GLN A 45 -2.84 6.35 3.77
N LEU A 46 -2.96 5.04 4.06
CA LEU A 46 -2.04 4.34 4.95
C LEU A 46 -0.60 4.46 4.44
N ASN A 47 0.36 4.42 5.36
CA ASN A 47 1.76 4.57 5.00
C ASN A 47 2.25 3.39 4.14
N LEU A 48 2.39 3.65 2.85
CA LEU A 48 2.76 2.63 1.86
C LEU A 48 4.16 2.04 2.11
N ALA A 49 5.09 2.84 2.64
CA ALA A 49 6.43 2.35 2.98
C ALA A 49 6.37 1.31 4.12
N VAL A 50 5.51 1.54 5.12
CA VAL A 50 5.29 0.58 6.22
C VAL A 50 4.60 -0.68 5.70
N LEU A 51 3.62 -0.55 4.81
CA LEU A 51 2.97 -1.71 4.19
C LEU A 51 3.96 -2.55 3.37
N TYR A 52 4.83 -1.94 2.57
CA TYR A 52 5.88 -2.68 1.87
C TYR A 52 6.87 -3.33 2.83
N GLY A 53 7.25 -2.63 3.91
CA GLY A 53 8.07 -3.19 4.98
C GLY A 53 7.43 -4.44 5.59
N MET A 54 6.13 -4.39 5.91
CA MET A 54 5.38 -5.55 6.42
C MET A 54 5.43 -6.73 5.45
N VAL A 55 5.22 -6.50 4.15
CA VAL A 55 5.28 -7.58 3.14
C VAL A 55 6.67 -8.22 3.06
N VAL A 56 7.74 -7.41 3.09
CA VAL A 56 9.11 -7.93 3.11
C VAL A 56 9.36 -8.80 4.34
N VAL A 57 8.92 -8.36 5.52
CA VAL A 57 9.06 -9.13 6.76
C VAL A 57 8.25 -10.42 6.72
N LEU A 58 7.02 -10.41 6.18
CA LEU A 58 6.23 -11.63 5.98
C LEU A 58 6.92 -12.63 5.05
N ILE A 59 7.53 -12.16 3.96
CA ILE A 59 8.29 -13.02 3.06
C ILE A 59 9.49 -13.63 3.80
N LEU A 60 10.22 -12.83 4.59
CA LEU A 60 11.34 -13.32 5.40
C LEU A 60 10.90 -14.38 6.41
N ALA A 61 9.78 -14.19 7.10
CA ALA A 61 9.24 -15.17 8.06
C ALA A 61 8.92 -16.52 7.38
N VAL A 62 8.43 -16.50 6.14
CA VAL A 62 8.18 -17.73 5.37
C VAL A 62 9.48 -18.40 4.91
N LEU A 63 10.52 -17.62 4.57
CA LEU A 63 11.82 -18.14 4.15
C LEU A 63 12.65 -18.73 5.30
N PHE A 64 12.46 -18.19 6.51
CA PHE A 64 13.14 -18.59 7.73
C PHE A 64 12.14 -19.10 8.77
N PRO A 65 11.43 -20.21 8.48
CA PRO A 65 10.38 -20.68 9.37
C PRO A 65 10.94 -21.21 10.70
N PRO A 66 10.12 -21.20 11.76
CA PRO A 66 10.45 -21.86 13.01
C PRO A 66 10.41 -23.38 12.83
N TRP A 67 11.51 -24.05 13.18
CA TRP A 67 11.59 -25.51 13.19
C TRP A 67 11.25 -26.08 14.57
N GLU A 68 10.56 -27.21 14.57
CA GLU A 68 10.25 -28.00 15.76
C GLU A 68 10.68 -29.45 15.58
N THR A 69 10.84 -30.17 16.69
CA THR A 69 11.09 -31.61 16.68
C THR A 69 9.97 -32.40 16.04
N PRO A 70 10.26 -33.58 15.48
CA PRO A 70 9.25 -34.44 14.89
C PRO A 70 8.17 -34.84 15.91
N PRO A 71 6.94 -35.19 15.43
CA PRO A 71 5.79 -35.48 16.29
C PRO A 71 5.97 -36.67 17.25
N THR A 72 7.02 -37.47 17.05
CA THR A 72 7.39 -38.61 17.88
C THR A 72 8.16 -38.20 19.15
N GLN A 73 8.61 -36.95 19.23
CA GLN A 73 9.35 -36.39 20.36
C GLN A 73 8.57 -35.27 21.04
N THR A 74 9.01 -34.88 22.22
CA THR A 74 8.46 -33.70 22.91
C THR A 74 8.70 -32.46 22.06
N PRO A 75 7.69 -31.58 21.87
CA PRO A 75 7.83 -30.41 21.02
C PRO A 75 8.83 -29.44 21.66
N GLU A 76 9.98 -29.27 21.00
CA GLU A 76 10.98 -28.27 21.34
C GLU A 76 11.24 -27.37 20.14
N PHE A 77 11.46 -26.09 20.42
CA PHE A 77 11.79 -25.12 19.39
C PHE A 77 13.27 -25.26 19.04
N LEU A 78 13.55 -25.64 17.79
CA LEU A 78 14.90 -25.87 17.30
C LEU A 78 15.57 -24.60 16.74
N GLY A 79 14.82 -23.49 16.62
CA GLY A 79 15.33 -22.23 16.10
C GLY A 79 14.72 -21.82 14.77
N MET A 80 15.19 -20.69 14.25
CA MET A 80 14.85 -20.15 12.93
C MET A 80 15.98 -20.52 11.96
N TYR A 81 15.68 -21.33 10.95
CA TYR A 81 16.64 -21.73 9.92
C TYR A 81 16.03 -21.57 8.54
N PHE A 82 16.89 -21.48 7.54
CA PHE A 82 16.45 -21.43 6.15
C PHE A 82 15.73 -22.72 5.75
N ILE A 83 14.66 -22.60 4.95
CA ILE A 83 13.79 -23.74 4.63
C ILE A 83 14.51 -24.90 3.91
N LEU A 84 15.64 -24.61 3.23
CA LEU A 84 16.45 -25.59 2.51
C LEU A 84 17.58 -26.20 3.37
N SER A 85 17.77 -25.71 4.60
CA SER A 85 18.86 -26.11 5.51
C SER A 85 18.29 -26.40 6.91
N PRO A 86 17.51 -27.48 7.09
CA PRO A 86 16.93 -27.82 8.38
C PRO A 86 18.04 -28.12 9.42
N PRO A 87 17.83 -27.77 10.71
CA PRO A 87 18.82 -28.00 11.77
C PRO A 87 19.03 -29.48 12.10
N THR A 88 17.97 -30.29 11.96
CA THR A 88 18.03 -31.76 12.10
C THR A 88 17.27 -32.40 10.93
N PRO A 89 17.66 -33.62 10.50
CA PRO A 89 17.09 -34.26 9.30
C PRO A 89 15.59 -34.58 9.43
N ASP A 90 15.10 -34.76 10.67
CA ASP A 90 13.70 -35.06 10.97
C ASP A 90 12.94 -33.85 11.52
N ALA A 91 13.53 -32.65 11.47
CA ALA A 91 12.84 -31.43 11.91
C ALA A 91 11.62 -31.17 11.01
N VAL A 92 10.56 -30.63 11.60
CA VAL A 92 9.37 -30.20 10.88
C VAL A 92 9.12 -28.72 11.12
N VAL A 93 8.46 -28.05 10.18
CA VAL A 93 8.11 -26.62 10.33
C VAL A 93 6.95 -26.50 11.32
N SER A 94 7.14 -25.70 12.36
CA SER A 94 6.12 -25.46 13.38
C SER A 94 5.00 -24.59 12.82
N ARG A 95 3.86 -25.23 12.51
CA ARG A 95 2.68 -24.52 11.98
C ARG A 95 2.11 -23.55 12.99
N MET A 96 2.15 -23.90 14.28
CA MET A 96 1.62 -23.05 15.34
C MET A 96 2.46 -21.78 15.50
N LEU A 97 3.78 -21.92 15.65
CA LEU A 97 4.68 -20.78 15.81
C LEU A 97 4.71 -19.90 14.56
N LEU A 98 4.73 -20.50 13.36
CA LEU A 98 4.65 -19.76 12.11
C LEU A 98 3.35 -18.97 12.00
N THR A 99 2.21 -19.53 12.43
CA THR A 99 0.93 -18.80 12.42
C THR A 99 0.96 -17.62 13.37
N ILE A 100 1.47 -17.80 14.58
CA ILE A 100 1.60 -16.73 15.58
C ILE A 100 2.50 -15.62 15.02
N GLU A 101 3.64 -15.97 14.43
CA GLU A 101 4.56 -15.02 13.82
C GLU A 101 3.91 -14.24 12.67
N LEU A 102 3.28 -14.92 11.71
CA LEU A 102 2.65 -14.25 10.56
C LEU A 102 1.51 -13.33 10.99
N VAL A 103 0.68 -13.76 11.93
CA VAL A 103 -0.44 -12.96 12.45
C VAL A 103 0.07 -11.74 13.22
N THR A 104 1.09 -11.90 14.07
CA THR A 104 1.66 -10.78 14.83
C THR A 104 2.33 -9.75 13.91
N ILE A 105 3.07 -10.18 12.88
CA ILE A 105 3.65 -9.29 11.88
C ILE A 105 2.54 -8.53 11.12
N ALA A 106 1.49 -9.22 10.69
CA ALA A 106 0.39 -8.59 9.96
C ALA A 106 -0.34 -7.54 10.81
N ILE A 107 -0.64 -7.87 12.07
CA ILE A 107 -1.27 -6.94 13.02
C ILE A 107 -0.37 -5.73 13.25
N ALA A 108 0.91 -5.93 13.56
CA ALA A 108 1.87 -4.87 13.81
C ALA A 108 2.07 -3.97 12.58
N GLY A 109 2.16 -4.56 11.38
CA GLY A 109 2.29 -3.83 10.13
C GLY A 109 1.07 -2.99 9.79
N MET A 110 -0.15 -3.51 10.01
CA MET A 110 -1.39 -2.75 9.84
C MET A 110 -1.50 -1.58 10.82
N TYR A 111 -1.23 -1.82 12.11
CA TYR A 111 -1.20 -0.74 13.10
C TYR A 111 -0.12 0.29 12.80
N GLY A 112 1.07 -0.14 12.38
CA GLY A 112 2.16 0.75 11.99
C GLY A 112 1.77 1.61 10.78
N ALA A 113 1.22 0.99 9.73
CA ALA A 113 0.80 1.69 8.53
C ALA A 113 -0.29 2.74 8.80
N PHE A 114 -1.15 2.46 9.79
CA PHE A 114 -2.15 3.41 10.28
C PHE A 114 -1.54 4.51 11.14
N LEU A 115 -0.70 4.18 12.13
CA LEU A 115 -0.10 5.16 13.05
C LEU A 115 0.83 6.14 12.33
N PHE A 116 1.54 5.69 11.29
CA PHE A 116 2.46 6.50 10.50
C PHE A 116 1.85 7.06 9.21
N ARG A 117 0.52 7.03 9.06
CA ARG A 117 -0.15 7.56 7.87
C ARG A 117 0.07 9.06 7.72
N THR A 118 0.24 9.51 6.49
CA THR A 118 0.30 10.94 6.16
C THR A 118 -1.10 11.54 6.25
N LYS A 119 -1.26 12.58 7.07
CA LYS A 119 -2.51 13.34 7.21
C LYS A 119 -2.79 14.21 5.99
#